data_AF-A0A7S0G8J1-F1
#
_entry.id   AF-A0A7S0G8J1-F1
#
_cell.length_a   1.000
_cell.length_b   1.000
_cell.length_c   1.000
_cell.angle_alpha   90.00
_cell.angle_beta   90.00
_cell.angle_gamma   90.00
#
_symmetry.space_group_name_H-M   'P 1'
#
loop_
_entity.id
_entity.type
_entity.pdbx_description
1 polymer ?
#
loop_
_entity_poly.entity_id
_entity_poly.type
_entity_poly.pdbx_seq_one_letter_code
_entity_poly.pdbx_strand_id
1 'polypeptide(L)'
;MSDGQVKTVDEVQVGDMIESVDARGRRSFSEVFLIQHGKQTAVRRLRQIHFNTLDAKASGAITLSNTHLLRVAKDKDEFVPAKSIKLGSKVFVVPETESEATAAVVTKILNL
;
A
#
# COMPACT_ATOMS: atom_id res chain seq x y z
N MET A 1 11.82 -2.37 6.86
CA MET A 1 12.92 -3.15 6.26
C MET A 1 13.10 -4.44 7.05
N SER A 2 13.78 -5.47 6.52
CA SER A 2 13.99 -6.74 7.26
C SER A 2 14.85 -6.62 8.50
N ASP A 3 15.67 -5.57 8.58
CA ASP A 3 16.48 -5.20 9.75
C ASP A 3 15.74 -4.29 10.74
N GLY A 4 14.43 -4.05 10.53
CA GLY A 4 13.61 -3.18 11.36
C GLY A 4 13.75 -1.69 11.07
N GLN A 5 14.65 -1.27 10.17
CA GLN A 5 14.74 0.15 9.79
C GLN A 5 13.52 0.59 8.98
N VAL A 6 13.24 1.90 9.02
CA VAL A 6 12.25 2.56 8.16
C VAL A 6 13.01 3.43 7.18
N LYS A 7 12.81 3.19 5.87
CA LYS A 7 13.36 3.98 4.77
C LYS A 7 12.21 4.61 3.99
N THR A 8 12.41 5.83 3.50
CA THR A 8 11.54 6.40 2.47
C THR A 8 11.74 5.66 1.15
N VAL A 9 10.75 5.69 0.26
CA VAL A 9 10.85 4.99 -1.05
C VAL A 9 12.04 5.48 -1.88
N ASP A 10 12.44 6.75 -1.75
CA ASP A 10 13.59 7.33 -2.46
C ASP A 10 14.95 6.83 -1.92
N GLU A 11 14.97 6.28 -0.70
CA GLU A 11 16.17 5.72 -0.06
C GLU A 11 16.29 4.20 -0.28
N VAL A 12 15.24 3.56 -0.81
CA VAL A 12 15.26 2.12 -1.12
C VAL A 12 16.19 1.85 -2.29
N GLN A 13 17.02 0.82 -2.16
CA GLN A 13 18.00 0.42 -3.16
C GLN A 13 17.77 -1.02 -3.63
N VAL A 14 18.34 -1.36 -4.79
CA VAL A 14 18.41 -2.76 -5.23
C VAL A 14 19.24 -3.57 -4.24
N GLY A 15 18.76 -4.75 -3.86
CA GLY A 15 19.34 -5.61 -2.81
C GLY A 15 18.74 -5.38 -1.42
N ASP A 16 17.95 -4.32 -1.21
CA ASP A 16 17.23 -4.12 0.05
C ASP A 16 16.14 -5.19 0.24
N MET A 17 16.02 -5.70 1.46
CA MET A 17 14.93 -6.61 1.86
C MET A 17 13.78 -5.80 2.48
N ILE A 18 12.65 -5.76 1.79
CA ILE A 18 11.47 -4.99 2.18
C ILE A 18 10.33 -5.89 2.65
N GLU A 19 9.51 -5.36 3.55
CA GLU A 19 8.27 -6.03 3.93
C GLU A 19 7.30 -6.03 2.74
N SER A 20 6.66 -7.16 2.52
CA SER A 20 5.78 -7.44 1.39
C SER A 20 4.69 -8.43 1.81
N VAL A 21 3.71 -8.63 0.94
CA VAL A 21 2.57 -9.51 1.21
C VAL A 21 2.49 -10.57 0.12
N ASP A 22 2.41 -11.84 0.52
CA ASP A 22 2.23 -12.93 -0.44
C ASP A 22 0.80 -12.95 -1.02
N ALA A 23 0.57 -13.78 -2.04
CA ALA A 23 -0.77 -13.89 -2.66
C ALA A 23 -1.87 -14.33 -1.68
N ARG A 24 -1.52 -14.94 -0.55
CA ARG A 24 -2.45 -15.35 0.51
C ARG A 24 -2.70 -14.26 1.55
N GLY A 25 -2.03 -13.11 1.44
CA GLY A 25 -2.19 -12.01 2.40
C GLY A 25 -1.23 -12.08 3.59
N ARG A 26 -0.21 -12.94 3.58
CA ARG A 26 0.72 -13.10 4.70
C ARG A 26 1.94 -12.20 4.54
N ARG A 27 2.38 -11.61 5.67
CA ARG A 27 3.62 -10.82 5.76
C ARG A 27 4.82 -11.69 5.37
N SER A 28 5.70 -11.13 4.55
CA SER A 28 6.94 -11.75 4.10
C SER A 28 7.97 -10.69 3.75
N PHE A 29 9.25 -11.07 3.66
CA PHE A 29 10.31 -10.17 3.18
C PHE A 29 10.73 -10.56 1.77
N SER A 30 10.84 -9.58 0.89
CA SER A 30 11.25 -9.76 -0.50
C SER A 30 12.41 -8.83 -0.84
N GLU A 31 13.35 -9.32 -1.64
CA GLU A 31 14.47 -8.52 -2.16
C GLU A 31 13.97 -7.57 -3.26
N VAL A 32 14.39 -6.31 -3.20
CA VAL A 32 14.22 -5.36 -4.30
C VAL A 32 15.23 -5.67 -5.38
N PHE A 33 14.80 -6.30 -6.48
CA PHE A 33 15.69 -6.62 -7.61
C PHE A 33 15.68 -5.55 -8.72
N LEU A 34 14.68 -4.67 -8.75
CA LEU A 34 14.52 -3.62 -9.76
C LEU A 34 13.65 -2.46 -9.24
N ILE A 35 14.05 -1.23 -9.55
CA ILE A 35 13.24 -0.01 -9.34
C ILE A 35 12.78 0.50 -10.70
N GLN A 36 11.50 0.29 -11.04
CA GLN A 36 10.95 0.63 -12.36
C GLN A 36 10.85 2.15 -12.59
N HIS A 37 10.49 2.91 -11.55
CA HIS A 37 10.36 4.36 -11.60
C HIS A 37 10.77 4.96 -10.25
N GLY A 38 11.98 5.52 -10.16
CA GLY A 38 12.57 5.99 -8.90
C GLY A 38 12.42 7.50 -8.62
N LYS A 39 11.52 8.21 -9.30
CA LYS A 39 11.30 9.66 -9.06
C LYS A 39 9.82 10.01 -9.05
N GLN A 40 9.30 10.36 -7.88
CA GLN A 40 7.91 10.77 -7.68
C GLN A 40 7.53 12.03 -8.48
N THR A 41 8.49 12.93 -8.72
CA THR A 41 8.32 14.19 -9.47
C THR A 41 7.94 14.00 -10.94
N ALA A 42 8.14 12.79 -11.49
CA ALA A 42 7.71 12.48 -12.85
C ALA A 42 6.19 12.20 -12.97
N VAL A 43 5.49 12.00 -11.85
CA VAL A 43 4.08 11.62 -11.83
C VAL A 43 3.19 12.86 -11.70
N ARG A 44 2.45 13.17 -12.76
CA ARG A 44 1.64 14.41 -12.86
C ARG A 44 0.30 14.38 -12.13
N ARG A 45 -0.15 13.24 -11.63
CA ARG A 45 -1.46 13.08 -10.96
C ARG A 45 -1.36 12.07 -9.84
N LEU A 46 -1.39 12.56 -8.61
CA LEU A 46 -1.30 11.76 -7.41
C LEU A 46 -2.66 11.73 -6.70
N ARG A 47 -2.89 10.66 -5.95
CA ARG A 47 -3.98 10.58 -4.99
C ARG A 47 -3.41 10.22 -3.65
N GLN A 48 -3.89 10.87 -2.61
CA GLN A 48 -3.69 10.45 -1.24
C GLN A 48 -4.97 9.78 -0.74
N ILE A 49 -4.85 8.52 -0.32
CA ILE A 49 -5.96 7.70 0.18
C ILE A 49 -5.72 7.50 1.67
N HIS A 50 -6.68 7.93 2.49
CA HIS A 50 -6.70 7.67 3.93
C HIS A 50 -7.63 6.50 4.23
N PHE A 51 -7.26 5.66 5.18
CA PHE A 51 -8.00 4.46 5.55
C PHE A 51 -7.88 4.16 7.05
N ASN A 52 -8.89 3.48 7.59
CA ASN A 52 -8.91 2.95 8.95
C ASN A 52 -9.22 1.45 8.90
N THR A 53 -8.55 0.64 9.71
CA THR A 53 -8.93 -0.77 9.88
C THR A 53 -10.35 -0.89 10.42
N LEU A 54 -11.03 -2.00 10.13
CA LEU A 54 -12.41 -2.21 10.57
C LEU A 54 -12.58 -2.24 12.09
N ASP A 55 -11.54 -2.67 12.80
CA ASP A 55 -11.48 -2.66 14.27
C ASP A 55 -11.02 -1.31 14.84
N ALA A 56 -10.79 -0.32 13.99
CA ALA A 56 -10.31 1.03 14.31
C ALA A 56 -8.97 1.09 15.08
N LYS A 57 -8.20 0.01 15.13
CA LYS A 57 -6.91 -0.02 15.83
C LYS A 57 -5.77 0.63 15.04
N ALA A 58 -5.88 0.68 13.72
CA ALA A 58 -4.87 1.29 12.87
C ALA A 58 -5.50 2.21 11.83
N SER A 59 -4.77 3.28 11.50
CA SER A 59 -5.10 4.19 10.42
C SER A 59 -3.84 4.54 9.63
N GLY A 60 -4.02 4.93 8.38
CA GLY A 60 -2.89 5.27 7.52
C GLY A 60 -3.30 6.11 6.34
N ALA A 61 -2.30 6.62 5.65
CA ALA A 61 -2.46 7.30 4.38
C ALA A 61 -1.37 6.85 3.42
N ILE A 62 -1.73 6.69 2.15
CA ILE A 62 -0.77 6.40 1.08
C ILE A 62 -0.97 7.38 -0.07
N THR A 63 0.13 7.94 -0.55
CA THR A 63 0.17 8.82 -1.73
C THR A 63 0.75 8.05 -2.90
N LEU A 64 0.01 7.94 -3.99
CA LEU A 64 0.34 7.08 -5.13
C LEU A 64 -0.25 7.62 -6.43
N SER A 65 0.22 7.08 -7.57
CA SER A 65 -0.29 7.45 -8.88
C SER A 65 -1.70 6.87 -9.12
N ASN A 66 -2.46 7.51 -9.99
CA ASN A 66 -3.81 7.06 -10.38
C ASN A 66 -3.87 5.61 -10.93
N THR A 67 -2.76 5.11 -11.46
CA THR A 67 -2.66 3.79 -12.08
C THR A 67 -2.06 2.74 -11.14
N HIS A 68 -1.55 3.14 -9.97
CA HIS A 68 -1.02 2.20 -9.00
C HIS A 68 -2.12 1.23 -8.55
N LEU A 69 -1.81 -0.07 -8.50
CA LEU A 69 -2.79 -1.10 -8.17
C LEU A 69 -2.87 -1.28 -6.66
N LEU A 70 -4.09 -1.34 -6.13
CA LEU A 70 -4.38 -1.64 -4.74
C LEU A 70 -5.25 -2.91 -4.67
N ARG A 71 -4.94 -3.79 -3.74
CA ARG A 71 -5.77 -4.96 -3.44
C ARG A 71 -7.02 -4.51 -2.68
N VAL A 72 -8.19 -4.85 -3.20
CA VAL A 72 -9.49 -4.51 -2.58
C VAL A 72 -10.20 -5.75 -2.05
N ALA A 73 -10.84 -5.61 -0.91
CA ALA A 73 -11.67 -6.65 -0.29
C ALA A 73 -13.09 -6.56 -0.84
N LYS A 74 -13.37 -7.28 -1.94
CA LYS A 74 -14.70 -7.54 -2.51
C LYS A 74 -15.04 -9.05 -2.39
N ASP A 75 -16.08 -9.51 -3.08
CA ASP A 75 -16.46 -10.92 -3.21
C ASP A 75 -15.33 -11.83 -3.76
N LYS A 76 -14.34 -11.22 -4.43
CA LYS A 76 -13.08 -11.85 -4.85
C LYS A 76 -11.93 -10.88 -4.58
N ASP A 77 -10.76 -11.43 -4.29
CA ASP A 77 -9.51 -10.66 -4.26
C ASP A 77 -9.23 -10.08 -5.65
N GLU A 78 -9.25 -8.76 -5.73
CA GLU A 78 -9.04 -8.01 -6.98
C GLU A 78 -8.01 -6.91 -6.76
N PHE A 79 -7.14 -6.70 -7.73
CA PHE A 79 -6.26 -5.53 -7.80
C PHE A 79 -6.90 -4.50 -8.72
N VAL A 80 -7.20 -3.31 -8.20
CA VAL A 80 -7.80 -2.21 -8.97
C VAL A 80 -6.90 -0.99 -8.95
N PRO A 81 -6.90 -0.18 -10.02
CA PRO A 81 -6.10 1.05 -10.04
C PRO A 81 -6.65 2.05 -9.02
N ALA A 82 -5.76 2.84 -8.44
CA ALA A 82 -6.10 3.81 -7.40
C ALA A 82 -7.18 4.80 -7.80
N LYS A 83 -7.26 5.18 -9.08
CA LYS A 83 -8.35 6.03 -9.61
C LYS A 83 -9.75 5.45 -9.42
N SER A 84 -9.88 4.13 -9.28
CA SER A 84 -11.14 3.42 -9.09
C SER A 84 -11.56 3.34 -7.61
N ILE A 85 -10.66 3.66 -6.68
CA ILE A 85 -10.95 3.69 -5.25
C ILE A 85 -11.86 4.89 -4.92
N LYS A 86 -12.90 4.61 -4.14
CA LYS A 86 -13.92 5.56 -3.66
C LYS A 86 -13.98 5.56 -2.14
N LEU A 87 -14.55 6.62 -1.56
CA LEU A 87 -14.90 6.65 -0.14
C LEU A 87 -15.74 5.41 0.23
N GLY A 88 -15.43 4.76 1.35
CA GLY A 88 -16.08 3.52 1.78
C GLY A 88 -15.58 2.24 1.13
N SER A 89 -14.67 2.32 0.14
CA SER A 89 -14.03 1.10 -0.42
C SER A 89 -13.23 0.39 0.67
N LYS A 90 -13.19 -0.95 0.61
CA LYS A 90 -12.36 -1.77 1.48
C LYS A 90 -11.07 -2.14 0.76
N VAL A 91 -9.93 -1.75 1.32
CA VAL A 91 -8.58 -2.08 0.83
C VAL A 91 -7.87 -2.99 1.83
N PHE A 92 -6.93 -3.80 1.37
CA PHE A 92 -6.11 -4.60 2.27
C PHE A 92 -4.90 -3.80 2.78
N VAL A 93 -4.63 -3.93 4.07
CA VAL A 93 -3.48 -3.35 4.76
C VAL A 93 -2.91 -4.37 5.72
N VAL A 94 -1.62 -4.31 6.01
CA VAL A 94 -1.01 -5.11 7.08
C VAL A 94 -0.63 -4.16 8.21
N PRO A 95 -1.40 -4.14 9.32
CA PRO A 95 -1.02 -3.36 10.49
C PRO A 95 0.33 -3.82 11.06
N GLU A 96 1.09 -2.93 11.68
CA GLU A 96 2.43 -3.26 12.22
C GLU A 96 2.40 -4.46 13.18
N THR A 97 1.35 -4.57 13.99
CA THR A 97 1.19 -5.62 15.00
C THR A 97 0.69 -6.96 14.45
N GLU A 98 0.28 -7.02 13.19
CA GLU A 98 -0.38 -8.20 12.61
C GLU A 98 0.52 -8.90 11.60
N SER A 99 0.43 -10.24 11.52
CA SER A 99 1.17 -11.05 10.55
C SER A 99 0.43 -11.23 9.21
N GLU A 100 -0.85 -10.85 9.15
CA GLU A 100 -1.72 -11.03 7.99
C GLU A 100 -2.42 -9.73 7.62
N ALA A 101 -2.72 -9.59 6.33
CA ALA A 101 -3.45 -8.46 5.80
C ALA A 101 -4.91 -8.50 6.26
N THR A 102 -5.40 -7.35 6.71
CA THR A 102 -6.80 -7.14 7.10
C THR A 102 -7.43 -6.06 6.23
N ALA A 103 -8.77 -6.01 6.24
CA ALA A 103 -9.51 -4.99 5.53
C ALA A 103 -9.50 -3.65 6.28
N ALA A 104 -9.29 -2.57 5.54
CA ALA A 104 -9.42 -1.19 5.99
C ALA A 104 -10.39 -0.43 5.08
N VAL A 105 -11.21 0.42 5.69
CA VAL A 105 -12.19 1.25 4.98
C VAL A 105 -11.54 2.58 4.63
N VAL A 106 -11.68 2.99 3.38
CA VAL A 106 -11.23 4.30 2.90
C VAL A 106 -12.13 5.39 3.49
N THR A 107 -11.53 6.33 4.21
CA THR A 107 -12.22 7.38 4.98
C THR A 107 -12.06 8.78 4.38
N LYS A 108 -11.05 9.00 3.54
CA LYS A 108 -10.82 10.28 2.86
C LYS A 108 -9.97 10.07 1.61
N ILE A 109 -10.22 10.88 0.57
CA ILE A 109 -9.39 10.89 -0.63
C ILE A 109 -9.07 12.35 -1.01
N LEU A 110 -7.79 12.62 -1.26
CA LEU A 110 -7.31 13.90 -1.78
C LEU A 110 -6.70 13.68 -3.16
N ASN A 111 -7.03 14.54 -4.12
CA ASN A 111 -6.39 14.55 -5.44
C ASN A 111 -5.32 15.64 -5.43
N LEU A 112 -4.09 15.25 -5.76
CA LEU A 112 -2.88 16.08 -5.70
C LEU A 112 -2.29 16.27 -7.10
#